data_AF-A0A959IEQ3-F1
#
_entry.id   AF-A0A959IEQ3-F1
#
_cell.length_a   1.000
_cell.length_b   1.000
_cell.length_c   1.000
_cell.angle_alpha   90.00
_cell.angle_beta   90.00
_cell.angle_gamma   90.00
#
_symmetry.space_group_name_H-M   'P 1'
#
loop_
_entity.id
_entity.type
_entity.pdbx_description
1 polymer ?
#
loop_
_entity_poly.entity_id
_entity_poly.type
_entity_poly.pdbx_seq_one_letter_code
_entity_poly.pdbx_strand_id
1 'polypeptide(L)'
;IGEAGVGKTAIVEGIAWRIVKGDVPENLKSKKIYTLDIAALIAGAKYKGEFEERLKGVIREVTESNGEIILFIDEIHTLIGAGGGQGAMDAANILKPALARGELRTIGATT
;
A
#
# COMPACT_ATOMS: atom_id res chain seq x y z
N ILE A 1 4.36 11.02 -7.17
CA ILE A 1 3.52 12.23 -7.32
C ILE A 1 3.54 12.61 -8.79
N GLY A 2 2.41 13.04 -9.34
CA GLY A 2 2.31 13.45 -10.74
C GLY A 2 0.85 13.55 -11.16
N GLU A 3 0.59 14.22 -12.28
CA GLU A 3 -0.78 14.46 -12.76
C GLU A 3 -1.58 13.15 -12.99
N ALA A 4 -2.90 13.28 -13.08
CA ALA A 4 -3.75 12.15 -13.47
C ALA A 4 -3.37 11.66 -14.88
N GLY A 5 -3.36 10.34 -15.09
CA GLY A 5 -3.08 9.76 -16.41
C GLY A 5 -1.61 9.64 -16.81
N VAL A 6 -0.63 10.16 -16.04
CA VAL A 6 0.81 10.06 -16.38
C VAL A 6 1.44 8.67 -16.18
N GLY A 7 0.62 7.64 -15.91
CA GLY A 7 1.11 6.26 -15.78
C GLY A 7 1.81 5.93 -14.45
N LYS A 8 1.45 6.60 -13.35
CA LYS A 8 2.05 6.31 -12.01
C LYS A 8 1.96 4.83 -11.64
N THR A 9 0.80 4.21 -11.85
CA THR A 9 0.56 2.78 -11.59
C THR A 9 1.35 1.90 -12.55
N ALA A 10 1.39 2.27 -13.84
CA ALA A 10 2.15 1.56 -14.87
C ALA A 10 3.67 1.51 -14.57
N ILE A 11 4.22 2.55 -13.93
CA ILE A 11 5.62 2.53 -13.47
C ILE A 11 5.83 1.42 -12.43
N VAL A 12 4.91 1.26 -11.48
CA VAL A 12 5.02 0.23 -10.42
C VAL A 12 4.87 -1.17 -11.00
N GLU A 13 3.92 -1.37 -11.91
CA GLU A 13 3.77 -2.63 -12.66
C GLU A 13 5.02 -2.95 -13.48
N GLY A 14 5.63 -1.93 -14.10
CA GLY A 14 6.91 -2.06 -14.80
C GLY A 14 8.03 -2.53 -13.87
N ILE A 15 8.10 -2.02 -12.64
CA ILE A 15 9.07 -2.48 -11.65
C ILE A 15 8.79 -3.95 -11.26
N ALA A 16 7.53 -4.31 -11.02
CA ALA A 16 7.16 -5.70 -10.71
C ALA A 16 7.57 -6.65 -11.85
N TRP A 17 7.34 -6.24 -13.10
CA TRP A 17 7.77 -6.99 -14.28
C TRP A 17 9.29 -7.18 -14.34
N ARG A 18 10.05 -6.11 -14.07
CA ARG A 18 11.52 -6.17 -14.04
C ARG A 18 12.04 -7.09 -12.94
N ILE A 19 11.40 -7.11 -11.77
CA ILE A 19 11.74 -8.05 -10.69
C ILE A 19 11.55 -9.49 -11.17
N VAL A 20 10.39 -9.82 -11.80
CA VAL A 20 10.13 -11.15 -12.36
C VAL A 20 11.17 -11.55 -13.42
N LYS A 21 11.63 -10.58 -14.22
CA LYS A 21 12.69 -10.80 -15.22
C LYS A 21 14.10 -10.90 -14.62
N GLY A 22 14.28 -10.59 -13.34
CA GLY A 22 15.60 -10.46 -12.72
C GLY A 22 16.40 -9.25 -13.20
N ASP A 23 15.78 -8.33 -13.94
CA ASP A 23 16.38 -7.07 -14.42
C ASP A 23 16.24 -5.99 -13.35
N VAL A 24 16.76 -6.29 -12.16
CA VAL A 24 16.81 -5.39 -11.01
C VAL A 24 18.08 -5.68 -10.20
N PRO A 25 18.56 -4.71 -9.40
CA PRO A 25 19.62 -4.95 -8.43
C PRO A 25 19.32 -6.15 -7.51
N GLU A 26 20.37 -6.80 -7.01
CA GLU A 26 20.26 -8.05 -6.23
C GLU A 26 19.30 -7.94 -5.03
N ASN A 27 19.32 -6.80 -4.34
CA ASN A 27 18.46 -6.52 -3.19
C ASN A 27 16.95 -6.42 -3.52
N LEU A 28 16.57 -6.37 -4.80
CA LEU A 28 15.18 -6.32 -5.26
C LEU A 28 14.71 -7.64 -5.89
N LYS A 29 15.60 -8.56 -6.24
CA LYS A 29 15.24 -9.78 -6.98
C LYS A 29 14.27 -10.70 -6.24
N SER A 30 14.36 -10.76 -4.91
CA SER A 30 13.47 -11.59 -4.08
C SER A 30 12.16 -10.89 -3.72
N LYS A 31 12.07 -9.58 -3.96
CA LYS A 31 10.97 -8.75 -3.47
C LYS A 31 9.68 -9.01 -4.24
N LYS A 32 8.55 -8.87 -3.57
CA LYS A 32 7.22 -8.95 -4.19
C LYS A 32 6.48 -7.65 -3.98
N ILE A 33 5.85 -7.15 -5.03
CA ILE A 33 4.98 -5.97 -4.94
C ILE A 33 3.54 -6.46 -4.79
N TYR A 34 2.87 -6.00 -3.74
CA TYR A 34 1.46 -6.27 -3.50
C TYR A 34 0.69 -4.95 -3.52
N THR A 35 -0.47 -4.91 -4.18
CA THR A 35 -1.33 -3.73 -4.18
C THR A 35 -2.33 -3.81 -3.03
N LEU A 36 -2.48 -2.71 -2.29
CA LEU A 36 -3.53 -2.56 -1.29
C LEU A 36 -4.85 -2.20 -1.96
N ASP A 37 -5.77 -3.16 -2.01
CA ASP A 37 -7.15 -2.91 -2.47
C ASP A 37 -8.02 -2.41 -1.30
N ILE A 38 -8.21 -1.09 -1.25
CA ILE A 38 -9.04 -0.44 -0.23
C ILE A 38 -10.51 -0.83 -0.40
N ALA A 39 -10.99 -0.97 -1.64
CA ALA A 39 -12.39 -1.32 -1.90
C ALA A 39 -12.71 -2.73 -1.38
N ALA A 40 -11.80 -3.68 -1.56
CA ALA A 40 -11.95 -5.03 -1.01
C ALA A 40 -11.96 -5.06 0.52
N LEU A 41 -11.14 -4.21 1.17
CA LEU A 41 -11.13 -4.09 2.63
C LEU A 41 -12.45 -3.53 3.17
N ILE A 42 -13.03 -2.53 2.49
CA ILE A 42 -14.31 -1.90 2.87
C ILE A 42 -15.49 -2.83 2.56
N ALA A 43 -15.54 -3.45 1.39
CA ALA A 43 -16.65 -4.30 0.95
C ALA A 43 -16.89 -5.49 1.89
N GLY A 44 -15.83 -5.96 2.55
CA GLY A 44 -15.94 -7.02 3.54
C GLY A 44 -16.26 -6.54 4.96
N ALA A 45 -16.14 -5.25 5.27
CA ALA A 45 -16.31 -4.71 6.60
C ALA A 45 -17.73 -4.18 6.83
N LYS A 46 -18.48 -4.78 7.77
CA LYS A 46 -19.82 -4.29 8.12
C LYS A 46 -19.80 -3.07 9.04
N TYR A 47 -18.71 -2.91 9.78
CA TYR A 47 -18.50 -1.83 10.74
C TYR A 47 -17.06 -1.32 10.67
N LYS A 48 -16.84 -0.07 11.11
CA LYS A 48 -15.53 0.59 11.14
C LYS A 48 -14.41 -0.25 11.75
N GLY A 49 -14.66 -0.88 12.90
CA GLY A 49 -13.65 -1.67 13.60
C GLY A 49 -13.13 -2.86 12.78
N GLU A 50 -13.98 -3.45 11.94
CA GLU A 50 -13.60 -4.60 11.10
C GLU A 50 -12.65 -4.17 9.97
N PHE A 51 -12.89 -3.01 9.37
CA PHE A 51 -11.96 -2.43 8.39
C PHE A 51 -10.58 -2.19 9.02
N GLU A 52 -10.55 -1.58 10.22
CA GLU A 52 -9.30 -1.31 10.93
C GLU A 52 -8.55 -2.59 11.28
N GLU A 53 -9.25 -3.65 11.71
CA GLU A 53 -8.65 -4.95 12.01
C GLU A 53 -8.07 -5.60 10.75
N ARG A 54 -8.79 -5.56 9.63
CA ARG A 54 -8.30 -6.06 8.34
C ARG A 54 -7.06 -5.30 7.86
N LEU A 55 -7.07 -3.97 7.95
CA LEU A 55 -5.91 -3.15 7.58
C LEU A 55 -4.70 -3.45 8.48
N LYS A 56 -4.91 -3.61 9.80
CA LYS A 56 -3.86 -4.06 10.73
C LYS A 56 -3.33 -5.44 10.35
N GLY A 57 -4.20 -6.35 9.92
CA GLY A 57 -3.82 -7.67 9.42
C GLY A 57 -2.88 -7.60 8.22
N VAL A 58 -3.22 -6.77 7.22
CA VAL A 58 -2.36 -6.54 6.04
C VAL A 58 -1.01 -5.95 6.44
N ILE A 59 -1.00 -4.92 7.30
CA ILE A 59 0.25 -4.31 7.78
C ILE A 59 1.11 -5.35 8.49
N ARG A 60 0.50 -6.19 9.34
CA ARG A 60 1.22 -7.26 10.03
C ARG A 60 1.85 -8.24 9.05
N GLU A 61 1.11 -8.70 8.04
CA GLU A 61 1.64 -9.62 7.01
C GLU A 61 2.83 -9.01 6.25
N VAL A 62 2.74 -7.72 5.88
CA VAL A 62 3.85 -7.02 5.22
C VAL A 62 5.05 -6.87 6.16
N THR A 63 4.85 -6.51 7.44
CA THR A 63 5.93 -6.40 8.42
C THR A 63 6.59 -7.76 8.70
N GLU A 64 5.80 -8.82 8.86
CA GLU A 64 6.27 -10.20 9.10
C GLU A 64 7.00 -10.79 7.88
N SER A 65 6.82 -10.21 6.69
CA SER A 65 7.59 -10.57 5.51
C SER A 65 9.09 -10.21 5.59
N ASN A 66 9.54 -9.54 6.67
CA ASN A 66 10.92 -9.11 6.87
C ASN A 66 11.48 -8.30 5.68
N GLY A 67 10.61 -7.47 5.10
CA GLY A 67 10.94 -6.59 3.98
C GLY A 67 10.97 -7.30 2.63
N GLU A 68 10.48 -8.53 2.50
CA GLU A 68 10.27 -9.21 1.21
C GLU A 68 9.08 -8.64 0.44
N ILE A 69 8.05 -8.14 1.15
CA ILE A 69 6.90 -7.48 0.53
C ILE A 69 7.13 -5.96 0.47
N ILE A 70 6.84 -5.39 -0.70
CA ILE A 70 6.68 -3.95 -0.92
C ILE A 70 5.19 -3.70 -1.16
N LEU A 71 4.56 -2.91 -0.28
CA LEU A 71 3.16 -2.56 -0.41
C LEU A 71 3.00 -1.37 -1.36
N PHE A 72 2.23 -1.53 -2.42
CA PHE A 72 1.83 -0.45 -3.30
C PHE A 72 0.44 0.06 -2.90
N ILE A 73 0.34 1.39 -2.72
CA ILE A 73 -0.91 2.07 -2.39
C ILE A 73 -1.15 3.12 -3.46
N ASP A 74 -2.13 2.86 -4.33
CA ASP A 74 -2.61 3.88 -5.27
C ASP A 74 -3.47 4.90 -4.52
N GLU A 75 -3.42 6.14 -4.96
CA GLU A 75 -4.09 7.28 -4.31
C GLU A 75 -3.91 7.29 -2.79
N ILE A 76 -2.67 7.22 -2.30
CA ILE A 76 -2.34 7.08 -0.87
C ILE A 76 -2.99 8.17 0.02
N HIS A 77 -3.34 9.32 -0.54
CA HIS A 77 -4.06 10.38 0.16
C HIS A 77 -5.49 9.98 0.58
N THR A 78 -6.10 8.99 -0.07
CA THR A 78 -7.42 8.44 0.30
C THR A 78 -7.38 7.78 1.68
N LEU A 79 -6.24 7.21 2.07
CA LEU A 79 -6.01 6.65 3.41
C LEU A 79 -5.62 7.72 4.45
N ILE A 80 -5.19 8.91 3.99
CA ILE A 80 -4.67 9.97 4.85
C ILE A 80 -5.74 11.04 5.16
N GLY A 81 -6.79 11.14 4.35
CA GLY A 81 -7.98 11.95 4.64
C GLY A 81 -8.15 13.17 3.74
N ALA A 82 -8.31 12.96 2.43
CA ALA A 82 -8.83 13.99 1.54
C ALA A 82 -10.37 13.94 1.47
N GLY A 83 -11.05 14.57 2.45
CA GLY A 83 -12.41 15.10 2.27
C GLY A 83 -13.62 14.21 2.62
N GLY A 84 -14.14 14.37 3.84
CA GLY A 84 -15.57 14.52 4.13
C GLY A 84 -16.55 13.34 3.96
N GLY A 85 -16.17 12.23 3.34
CA GLY A 85 -17.03 11.04 3.25
C GLY A 85 -16.96 10.18 4.50
N GLN A 86 -18.07 9.56 4.92
CA GLN A 86 -18.21 8.62 6.06
C GLN A 86 -17.23 7.41 6.06
N GLY A 87 -16.37 7.28 5.05
CA GLY A 87 -15.31 6.27 4.91
C GLY A 87 -13.87 6.80 4.98
N ALA A 88 -13.64 8.11 5.17
CA ALA A 88 -12.32 8.67 5.48
C ALA A 88 -11.93 8.29 6.93
N MET A 89 -11.78 6.99 7.15
CA MET A 89 -11.35 6.37 8.39
C MET A 89 -9.86 6.62 8.57
N ASP A 90 -9.45 6.63 9.83
CA ASP A 90 -8.13 7.01 10.31
C ASP A 90 -7.06 5.93 10.03
N ALA A 91 -7.06 5.38 8.81
CA ALA A 91 -6.05 4.47 8.31
C ALA A 91 -4.65 5.08 8.42
N ALA A 92 -4.55 6.41 8.31
CA ALA A 92 -3.36 7.20 8.60
C ALA A 92 -2.74 6.86 9.96
N ASN A 93 -3.54 6.86 11.04
CA ASN A 93 -3.04 6.57 12.38
C ASN A 93 -2.64 5.10 12.57
N ILE A 94 -3.17 4.19 11.75
CA ILE A 94 -2.75 2.79 11.72
C ILE A 94 -1.42 2.62 10.96
N LEU A 95 -1.25 3.33 9.84
CA LEU A 95 -0.06 3.23 8.97
C LEU A 95 1.17 3.99 9.50
N LYS A 96 0.96 5.17 10.11
CA LYS A 96 2.03 6.07 10.58
C LYS A 96 3.09 5.36 11.42
N PRO A 97 2.76 4.54 12.45
CA PRO A 97 3.78 3.91 13.28
C PRO A 97 4.67 2.93 12.50
N ALA A 98 4.09 2.11 11.61
CA ALA A 98 4.84 1.14 10.81
C ALA A 98 5.72 1.81 9.75
N LEU A 99 5.24 2.90 9.16
CA LEU A 99 6.01 3.76 8.25
C LEU A 99 7.18 4.45 8.97
N ALA A 100 6.92 5.03 10.15
CA ALA A 100 7.93 5.75 10.93
C ALA A 100 9.06 4.84 11.43
N ARG A 101 8.76 3.57 11.74
CA ARG A 101 9.75 2.56 12.13
C ARG A 101 10.51 1.95 10.94
N GLY A 102 10.08 2.21 9.70
CA GLY A 102 10.67 1.60 8.50
C GLY A 102 10.33 0.12 8.31
N GLU A 103 9.36 -0.39 9.08
CA GLU A 103 8.88 -1.77 9.00
C GLU A 103 8.02 -2.00 7.75
N LEU A 104 7.31 -0.96 7.30
CA LEU A 104 6.42 -1.02 6.15
C LEU A 104 7.07 -0.41 4.89
N ARG A 105 7.70 -1.24 4.07
CA ARG A 105 8.21 -0.83 2.75
C ARG A 105 7.03 -0.54 1.82
N THR A 106 6.87 0.72 1.42
CA THR A 106 5.69 1.17 0.69
C THR A 106 6.06 2.00 -0.53
N ILE A 107 5.30 1.85 -1.61
CA ILE A 107 5.27 2.78 -2.74
C ILE A 107 3.89 3.44 -2.73
N GLY A 108 3.85 4.78 -2.61
CA GLY A 108 2.62 5.55 -2.65
C GLY A 108 2.49 6.34 -3.95
N ALA A 109 1.35 6.23 -4.63
CA ALA A 109 0.99 7.12 -5.73
C ALA A 109 -0.04 8.16 -5.27
N THR A 110 0.09 9.38 -5.76
CA THR A 110 -0.89 10.45 -5.59
C THR A 110 -0.83 11.37 -6.79
N THR A 111 -1.98 11.99 -7.09
CA THR A 111 -2.05 13.23 -7.86
C THR A 111 -1.43 14.37 -7.08
#